data_AF-A0A1H8HY63-F1
#
_entry.id   AF-A0A1H8HY63-F1
#
_cell.length_a   1.000
_cell.length_b   1.000
_cell.length_c   1.000
_cell.angle_alpha   90.00
_cell.angle_beta   90.00
_cell.angle_gamma   90.00
#
_symmetry.space_group_name_H-M   'P 1'
#
loop_
_entity.id
_entity.type
_entity.pdbx_description
1 polymer ?
#
loop_
_entity_poly.entity_id
_entity_poly.type
_entity_poly.pdbx_seq_one_letter_code
_entity_poly.pdbx_strand_id
1 'polypeptide(L)'
;MVRAPTKTCPNLYRIIEDAELHLLAAFLKAKAFERLEWLKQYHIDLTDPDTRDAARIMFSAENKDRLKPLETEAARIIKISGKNGQFALEGLARTKLDSECTTNLLGQRDDLGRSLAAYIQQHMLFEAAGSVAQIREGFML
;
A
#
# COMPACT_ATOMS: atom_id res chain seq x y z
N MET A 1 18.53 15.24 -16.55
CA MET A 1 17.17 15.08 -17.10
C MET A 1 16.34 14.34 -16.05
N VAL A 2 15.52 15.06 -15.28
CA VAL A 2 14.67 14.46 -14.24
C VAL A 2 13.60 13.63 -14.96
N ARG A 3 13.64 12.31 -14.81
CA ARG A 3 12.57 11.44 -15.35
C ARG A 3 11.28 11.79 -14.60
N ALA A 4 10.17 11.86 -15.32
CA ALA A 4 8.86 12.11 -14.71
C ALA A 4 8.63 11.12 -13.54
N PRO A 5 8.14 11.57 -12.37
CA PRO A 5 7.91 10.72 -11.20
C PRO A 5 7.10 9.46 -11.51
N THR A 6 6.13 9.56 -12.44
CA THR A 6 5.33 8.44 -12.98
C THR A 6 6.16 7.29 -13.53
N LYS A 7 7.34 7.56 -14.09
CA LYS A 7 8.26 6.54 -14.61
C LYS A 7 9.22 5.99 -13.57
N THR A 8 9.50 6.74 -12.50
CA THR A 8 10.49 6.35 -11.48
C THR A 8 9.88 5.75 -10.22
N CYS A 9 8.60 6.03 -9.97
CA CYS A 9 7.83 5.55 -8.83
C CYS A 9 6.51 4.91 -9.33
N PRO A 10 6.60 3.83 -10.14
CA PRO A 10 5.43 3.23 -10.79
C PRO A 10 4.46 2.57 -9.80
N ASN A 11 4.94 2.03 -8.68
CA ASN A 11 4.07 1.38 -7.71
C ASN A 11 3.28 2.42 -6.91
N LEU A 12 3.93 3.51 -6.52
CA LEU A 12 3.27 4.63 -5.87
C LEU A 12 2.22 5.27 -6.78
N TYR A 13 2.54 5.47 -8.06
CA TYR A 13 1.57 5.95 -9.04
C TYR A 13 0.34 5.05 -9.09
N ARG A 14 0.55 3.73 -9.14
CA ARG A 14 -0.54 2.76 -9.15
C ARG A 14 -1.43 2.84 -7.90
N ILE A 15 -0.84 3.01 -6.72
CA ILE A 15 -1.62 3.19 -5.49
C ILE A 15 -2.45 4.48 -5.55
N ILE A 16 -1.90 5.59 -6.03
CA ILE A 16 -2.61 6.87 -6.14
C ILE A 16 -3.84 6.74 -7.07
N GLU A 17 -3.67 6.06 -8.20
CA GLU A 17 -4.73 5.94 -9.20
C GLU A 17 -5.79 4.91 -8.82
N ASP A 18 -5.38 3.72 -8.38
CA ASP A 18 -6.26 2.55 -8.30
C ASP A 18 -6.88 2.35 -6.90
N ALA A 19 -6.22 2.83 -5.84
CA ALA A 19 -6.67 2.61 -4.47
C ALA A 19 -7.96 3.38 -4.16
N GLU A 20 -8.77 2.80 -3.27
CA GLU A 20 -9.89 3.50 -2.66
C GLU A 20 -9.39 4.69 -1.83
N LEU A 21 -10.13 5.82 -1.85
CA LEU A 21 -9.66 7.10 -1.28
C LEU A 21 -9.30 6.98 0.20
N HIS A 22 -10.11 6.27 0.98
CA HIS A 22 -9.86 6.06 2.41
C HIS A 22 -8.59 5.22 2.65
N LEU A 23 -8.28 4.24 1.80
CA LEU A 23 -7.05 3.46 1.89
C LEU A 23 -5.84 4.27 1.42
N LEU A 24 -5.98 5.08 0.36
CA LEU A 24 -4.92 5.97 -0.13
C LEU A 24 -4.51 6.98 0.94
N ALA A 25 -5.48 7.66 1.54
CA ALA A 25 -5.19 8.61 2.61
C ALA A 25 -4.60 7.92 3.85
N ALA A 26 -5.06 6.71 4.20
CA ALA A 26 -4.50 5.95 5.32
C ALA A 26 -3.08 5.49 5.04
N PHE A 27 -2.78 5.07 3.81
CA PHE A 27 -1.43 4.75 3.37
C PHE A 27 -0.52 5.97 3.52
N LEU A 28 -0.93 7.15 3.05
CA LEU A 28 -0.12 8.37 3.14
C LEU A 28 0.03 8.88 4.59
N LYS A 29 -0.85 8.46 5.51
CA LYS A 29 -0.73 8.71 6.96
C LYS A 29 -0.08 7.56 7.73
N ALA A 30 0.39 6.51 7.06
CA ALA A 30 0.92 5.33 7.73
C ALA A 30 2.12 5.67 8.61
N LYS A 31 2.26 4.94 9.72
CA LYS A 31 3.34 5.14 10.71
C LYS A 31 4.75 5.09 10.10
N ALA A 32 4.94 4.31 9.02
CA ALA A 32 6.19 4.26 8.26
C ALA A 32 6.63 5.65 7.73
N PHE A 33 5.70 6.57 7.53
CA PHE A 33 5.92 7.90 6.98
C PHE A 33 5.85 9.02 8.02
N GLU A 34 5.70 8.69 9.31
CA GLU A 34 5.53 9.68 10.39
C GLU A 34 6.66 10.72 10.43
N ARG A 35 7.88 10.32 10.08
CA ARG A 35 9.09 11.17 10.04
C ARG A 35 9.21 12.01 8.75
N LEU A 36 8.33 11.81 7.77
CA LEU A 36 8.32 12.55 6.52
C LEU A 36 7.53 13.85 6.71
N GLU A 37 8.12 14.83 7.41
CA GLU A 37 7.46 16.11 7.73
C GLU A 37 6.95 16.85 6.48
N TRP A 38 7.62 16.69 5.34
CA TRP A 38 7.20 17.28 4.07
C TRP A 38 5.85 16.76 3.59
N LEU A 39 5.48 15.52 3.93
CA LEU A 39 4.22 14.91 3.50
C LEU A 39 3.00 15.59 4.16
N LYS A 40 3.18 16.15 5.36
CA LYS A 40 2.13 16.84 6.11
C LYS A 40 1.64 18.12 5.43
N GLN A 41 2.43 18.70 4.52
CA GLN A 41 2.10 19.94 3.81
C GLN A 41 0.95 19.77 2.80
N TYR A 42 0.68 18.53 2.38
CA TYR A 42 -0.31 18.21 1.35
C TYR A 42 -1.73 17.95 1.88
N HIS A 43 -1.97 18.11 3.18
CA HIS A 43 -3.32 18.07 3.82
C HIS A 43 -4.21 16.91 3.37
N ILE A 44 -3.65 15.71 3.29
CA ILE A 44 -4.34 14.52 2.78
C ILE A 44 -5.32 14.00 3.83
N ASP A 45 -6.57 13.67 3.47
CA ASP A 45 -7.59 13.19 4.43
C ASP A 45 -8.45 12.00 3.99
N LEU A 46 -8.78 11.13 4.95
CA LEU A 46 -9.48 9.85 4.76
C LEU A 46 -10.90 10.01 4.23
N THR A 47 -11.51 11.16 4.51
CA THR A 47 -12.89 11.48 4.16
C THR A 47 -13.01 12.52 3.04
N ASP A 48 -11.88 13.01 2.54
CA ASP A 48 -11.87 14.09 1.56
C ASP A 48 -11.84 13.51 0.12
N PRO A 49 -12.83 13.82 -0.73
CA PRO A 49 -12.79 13.47 -2.14
C PRO A 49 -11.57 14.03 -2.88
N ASP A 50 -10.98 15.12 -2.40
CA ASP A 50 -9.84 15.80 -3.04
C ASP A 50 -8.50 15.10 -2.74
N THR A 51 -8.49 14.07 -1.90
CA THR A 51 -7.29 13.32 -1.51
C THR A 51 -6.48 12.80 -2.68
N ARG A 52 -7.14 12.30 -3.73
CA ARG A 52 -6.41 11.78 -4.90
C ARG A 52 -5.72 12.91 -5.67
N ASP A 53 -6.39 14.05 -5.82
CA ASP A 53 -5.81 15.18 -6.54
C ASP A 53 -4.67 15.82 -5.74
N ALA A 54 -4.81 15.93 -4.42
CA ALA A 54 -3.72 16.31 -3.53
C ALA A 54 -2.52 15.34 -3.64
N ALA A 55 -2.78 14.03 -3.67
CA ALA A 55 -1.74 13.01 -3.85
C ALA A 55 -1.07 13.09 -5.23
N ARG A 56 -1.82 13.39 -6.30
CA ARG A 56 -1.27 13.62 -7.65
C ARG A 56 -0.40 14.87 -7.72
N ILE A 57 -0.83 15.95 -7.08
CA ILE A 57 -0.04 17.18 -6.95
C ILE A 57 1.26 16.89 -6.22
N MET A 58 1.19 16.23 -5.05
CA MET A 58 2.35 15.79 -4.28
C MET A 58 3.30 14.95 -5.13
N PHE A 59 2.77 13.94 -5.81
CA PHE A 59 3.54 13.03 -6.64
C PHE A 59 4.22 13.73 -7.81
N SER A 60 3.60 14.77 -8.37
CA SER A 60 4.14 15.53 -9.50
C SER A 60 5.13 16.61 -9.07
N ALA A 61 4.96 17.18 -7.88
CA ALA A 61 5.79 18.26 -7.35
C ALA A 61 7.10 17.76 -6.73
N GLU A 62 7.11 16.56 -6.16
CA GLU A 62 8.24 16.04 -5.41
C GLU A 62 9.25 15.27 -6.27
N ASN A 63 10.50 15.28 -5.83
CA ASN A 63 11.57 14.53 -6.49
C ASN A 63 11.59 13.05 -6.07
N LYS A 64 12.28 12.24 -6.87
CA LYS A 64 12.41 10.80 -6.65
C LYS A 64 12.92 10.45 -5.25
N ASP A 65 13.90 11.19 -4.72
CA ASP A 65 14.51 10.86 -3.43
C ASP A 65 13.54 11.04 -2.27
N ARG A 66 12.68 12.06 -2.32
CA ARG A 66 11.58 12.25 -1.38
C ARG A 66 10.49 11.20 -1.55
N LEU A 67 10.17 10.81 -2.78
CA LEU A 67 9.15 9.80 -3.06
C LEU A 67 9.60 8.35 -2.77
N LYS A 68 10.91 8.11 -2.66
CA LYS A 68 11.50 6.77 -2.51
C LYS A 68 10.94 5.96 -1.34
N PRO A 69 10.74 6.51 -0.12
CA PRO A 69 10.14 5.76 0.98
C PRO A 69 8.71 5.30 0.66
N LEU A 70 7.91 6.17 0.04
CA LEU A 70 6.54 5.82 -0.37
C LEU A 70 6.55 4.75 -1.48
N GLU A 71 7.41 4.91 -2.47
CA GLU A 71 7.59 3.91 -3.53
C GLU A 71 8.05 2.55 -2.99
N THR A 72 8.89 2.55 -1.96
CA THR A 72 9.38 1.30 -1.35
C THR A 72 8.24 0.52 -0.71
N GLU A 73 7.42 1.17 0.11
CA GLU A 73 6.25 0.51 0.71
C GLU A 73 5.19 0.17 -0.34
N ALA A 74 4.99 1.04 -1.33
CA ALA A 74 4.09 0.78 -2.44
C ALA A 74 4.48 -0.51 -3.20
N ALA A 75 5.77 -0.70 -3.47
CA ALA A 75 6.26 -1.91 -4.14
C ALA A 75 5.97 -3.18 -3.31
N ARG A 76 6.09 -3.11 -1.98
CA ARG A 76 5.77 -4.23 -1.08
C ARG A 76 4.28 -4.56 -1.14
N ILE A 77 3.43 -3.53 -1.10
CA ILE A 77 1.97 -3.68 -1.22
C ILE A 77 1.61 -4.31 -2.56
N ILE A 78 2.10 -3.78 -3.67
CA ILE A 78 1.86 -4.33 -5.02
C ILE A 78 2.33 -5.78 -5.12
N LYS A 79 3.48 -6.12 -4.51
CA LYS A 79 3.94 -7.52 -4.46
C LYS A 79 2.94 -8.42 -3.75
N ILE A 80 2.41 -8.00 -2.59
CA ILE A 80 1.41 -8.77 -1.86
C ILE A 80 0.07 -8.82 -2.61
N SER A 81 -0.25 -7.82 -3.43
CA SER A 81 -1.41 -7.84 -4.34
C SER A 81 -1.31 -8.90 -5.44
N GLY A 82 -0.14 -9.50 -5.66
CA GLY A 82 0.05 -10.61 -6.58
C GLY A 82 -0.47 -11.96 -6.03
N LYS A 83 -0.67 -12.93 -6.93
CA LYS A 83 -1.25 -14.26 -6.63
C LYS A 83 -0.67 -14.95 -5.39
N ASN A 84 0.66 -14.99 -5.26
CA ASN A 84 1.32 -15.66 -4.13
C ASN A 84 1.11 -14.91 -2.81
N GLY A 85 1.14 -13.57 -2.87
CA GLY A 85 0.89 -12.70 -1.73
C GLY A 85 -0.55 -12.81 -1.24
N GLN A 86 -1.52 -12.78 -2.16
CA GLN A 86 -2.94 -12.95 -1.82
C GLN A 86 -3.23 -14.31 -1.22
N PHE A 87 -2.69 -15.38 -1.82
CA PHE A 87 -2.84 -16.72 -1.25
C PHE A 87 -2.33 -16.79 0.19
N ALA A 88 -1.14 -16.23 0.45
CA ALA A 88 -0.57 -16.20 1.79
C ALA A 88 -1.42 -15.35 2.74
N LEU A 89 -1.84 -14.16 2.30
CA LEU A 89 -2.62 -13.22 3.09
C LEU A 89 -3.99 -13.80 3.48
N GLU A 90 -4.70 -14.43 2.53
CA GLU A 90 -5.99 -15.07 2.79
C GLU A 90 -5.86 -16.25 3.75
N GLY A 91 -4.86 -17.12 3.55
CA GLY A 91 -4.61 -18.25 4.43
C GLY A 91 -4.28 -17.82 5.85
N LEU A 92 -3.46 -16.78 6.00
CA LEU A 92 -3.12 -16.21 7.30
C LEU A 92 -4.32 -15.50 7.93
N ALA A 93 -5.08 -14.72 7.18
CA ALA A 93 -6.27 -14.04 7.68
C ALA A 93 -7.25 -15.04 8.33
N ARG A 94 -7.59 -16.11 7.60
CA ARG A 94 -8.53 -17.15 8.06
C ARG A 94 -8.05 -17.93 9.28
N THR A 95 -6.74 -17.93 9.57
CA THR A 95 -6.14 -18.71 10.65
C THR A 95 -5.71 -17.88 11.84
N LYS A 96 -5.51 -16.57 11.66
CA LYS A 96 -4.92 -15.67 12.67
C LYS A 96 -5.84 -14.53 13.10
N LEU A 97 -6.81 -14.14 12.27
CA LEU A 97 -7.76 -13.09 12.62
C LEU A 97 -9.05 -13.71 13.18
N ASP A 98 -9.76 -12.93 13.99
CA ASP A 98 -11.14 -13.24 14.35
C ASP A 98 -12.08 -13.10 13.13
N SER A 99 -13.34 -13.53 13.31
CA SER A 99 -14.32 -13.56 12.22
C SER A 99 -14.66 -12.18 11.66
N GLU A 100 -14.67 -11.14 12.50
CA GLU A 100 -15.02 -9.78 12.09
C GLU A 100 -13.86 -9.18 11.26
N CYS A 101 -12.64 -9.25 11.79
CA CYS A 101 -11.44 -8.79 11.11
C CYS A 101 -11.20 -9.55 9.79
N THR A 102 -11.46 -10.87 9.77
CA THR A 102 -11.39 -11.67 8.54
C THR A 102 -12.39 -11.19 7.51
N THR A 103 -13.64 -10.94 7.92
CA THR A 103 -14.69 -10.48 7.00
C THR A 103 -14.37 -9.11 6.44
N ASN A 104 -13.92 -8.18 7.29
CA ASN A 104 -13.53 -6.83 6.88
C ASN A 104 -12.35 -6.83 5.90
N LEU A 105 -11.34 -7.67 6.15
CA LEU A 105 -10.16 -7.76 5.29
C LEU A 105 -10.46 -8.49 3.97
N LEU A 106 -11.16 -9.63 4.02
CA LEU A 106 -11.44 -10.41 2.82
C LEU A 106 -12.56 -9.81 1.96
N GLY A 107 -13.41 -8.96 2.55
CA GLY A 107 -14.47 -8.21 1.88
C GLY A 107 -14.00 -6.96 1.14
N GLN A 108 -12.69 -6.64 1.15
CA GLN A 108 -12.14 -5.56 0.34
C GLN A 108 -12.42 -5.80 -1.15
N ARG A 109 -12.64 -4.72 -1.90
CA ARG A 109 -13.13 -4.76 -3.29
C ARG A 109 -12.26 -5.58 -4.23
N ASP A 110 -10.94 -5.47 -4.08
CA ASP A 110 -9.95 -6.11 -4.94
C ASP A 110 -8.67 -6.46 -4.16
N ASP A 111 -7.75 -7.15 -4.82
CA ASP A 111 -6.49 -7.62 -4.22
C ASP A 111 -5.59 -6.47 -3.74
N LEU A 112 -5.65 -5.32 -4.42
CA LEU A 112 -4.90 -4.13 -4.03
C LEU A 112 -5.48 -3.53 -2.74
N GLY A 113 -6.81 -3.36 -2.70
CA GLY A 113 -7.53 -2.93 -1.50
C GLY A 113 -7.26 -3.86 -0.32
N ARG A 114 -7.25 -5.18 -0.55
CA ARG A 114 -6.91 -6.17 0.48
C ARG A 114 -5.49 -6.03 0.99
N SER A 115 -4.50 -5.88 0.12
CA SER A 115 -3.10 -5.67 0.52
C SER A 115 -2.89 -4.36 1.26
N LEU A 116 -3.53 -3.27 0.81
CA LEU A 116 -3.50 -1.98 1.47
C LEU A 116 -4.13 -2.04 2.85
N ALA A 117 -5.34 -2.60 2.96
CA ALA A 117 -6.03 -2.78 4.23
C ALA A 117 -5.20 -3.64 5.20
N ALA A 118 -4.56 -4.71 4.71
CA ALA A 118 -3.63 -5.49 5.52
C ALA A 118 -2.43 -4.66 6.00
N TYR A 119 -1.81 -3.88 5.11
CA TYR A 119 -0.68 -3.01 5.47
C TYR A 119 -1.04 -1.98 6.54
N ILE A 120 -2.22 -1.36 6.41
CA ILE A 120 -2.69 -0.26 7.27
C ILE A 120 -3.21 -0.79 8.62
N GLN A 121 -4.06 -1.81 8.59
CA GLN A 121 -4.87 -2.23 9.73
C GLN A 121 -4.34 -3.48 10.41
N GLN A 122 -3.64 -4.35 9.67
CA GLN A 122 -3.18 -5.66 10.12
C GLN A 122 -1.70 -5.87 9.79
N HIS A 123 -0.86 -4.89 10.14
CA HIS A 123 0.53 -4.81 9.66
C HIS A 123 1.34 -6.08 9.91
N MET A 124 1.19 -6.74 11.08
CA MET A 124 1.88 -8.01 11.36
C MET A 124 1.45 -9.15 10.42
N LEU A 125 0.18 -9.17 10.02
CA LEU A 125 -0.34 -10.11 9.02
C LEU A 125 0.26 -9.84 7.64
N PHE A 126 0.37 -8.57 7.27
CA PHE A 126 1.01 -8.13 6.03
C PHE A 126 2.48 -8.58 5.96
N GLU A 127 3.25 -8.36 7.03
CA GLU A 127 4.66 -8.80 7.13
C GLU A 127 4.79 -10.33 7.01
N ALA A 128 3.91 -11.07 7.68
CA ALA A 128 3.87 -12.53 7.61
C ALA A 128 3.53 -13.02 6.19
N ALA A 129 2.56 -12.40 5.52
CA ALA A 129 2.18 -12.74 4.16
C ALA A 129 3.32 -12.50 3.17
N GLY A 130 4.05 -11.38 3.32
CA GLY A 130 5.23 -11.07 2.52
C GLY A 130 6.32 -12.14 2.67
N SER A 131 6.56 -12.59 3.90
CA SER A 131 7.54 -13.64 4.22
C SER A 131 7.17 -14.99 3.59
N VAL A 132 5.90 -15.40 3.73
CA VAL A 132 5.39 -16.65 3.13
C VAL A 132 5.46 -16.61 1.60
N ALA A 133 5.08 -15.49 0.99
CA ALA A 133 5.13 -15.31 -0.46
C ALA A 133 6.57 -15.44 -1.00
N GLN A 134 7.54 -14.83 -0.32
CA GLN A 134 8.96 -14.91 -0.69
C GLN A 134 9.50 -16.35 -0.60
N ILE A 135 9.15 -17.08 0.45
CA ILE A 135 9.56 -18.49 0.60
C ILE A 135 9.04 -19.32 -0.58
N ARG A 136 7.76 -19.14 -0.94
CA ARG A 136 7.12 -19.90 -2.02
C ARG A 136 7.69 -19.59 -3.41
N GLU A 137 8.14 -18.36 -3.64
CA GLU A 137 8.88 -17.99 -4.86
C GLU A 137 10.24 -18.70 -4.95
N GLY A 138 10.96 -18.83 -3.83
CA GLY A 138 12.25 -19.51 -3.77
C GLY A 138 12.20 -21.02 -3.99
N PHE A 139 11.05 -21.67 -3.77
CA PHE A 139 10.85 -23.10 -4.01
C PHE A 139 10.39 -23.44 -5.44
N MET A 140 10.10 -22.43 -6.28
CA MET A 140 9.69 -22.61 -7.69
C MET A 140 10.83 -22.35 -8.69
N LEU A 141 12.06 -22.12 -8.21
CA LEU A 141 13.30 -22.02 -9.00
C LEU A 141 14.14 -23.29 -8.84
#